data_AF-A0AAP0PF44-F1
#
_entry.id   AF-A0AAP0PF44-F1
#
_cell.length_a   1.000
_cell.length_b   1.000
_cell.length_c   1.000
_cell.angle_alpha   90.00
_cell.angle_beta   90.00
_cell.angle_gamma   90.00
#
_symmetry.space_group_name_H-M   'P 1'
#
loop_
_entity.id
_entity.type
_entity.pdbx_description
1 polymer ?
#
loop_
_entity_poly.entity_id
_entity_poly.type
_entity_poly.pdbx_seq_one_letter_code
_entity_poly.pdbx_strand_id
1 'polypeptide(L)'
;MVLLHGTLHATVFEADSLVQHDRAAGGAPRFFRKLVENIQETVGVGKGVTKLYATIDLEKARVGRTRLIENDPVNPRWYESFHIYCAHMASNVIFTVKDDNPIGATLIGRAYLPVEEIVDGEEVDRWLEIQDEDRNPVEGGGKIHVKLQFFDVTKDLNWARGIKSSKYPGVPYTFFPQRRGCKVSLFQDAHVPDKFVPQIPLSDSKSYEPHRCWEDVFDAITNAKHLIYVTGWSVYTEITLVRDSRRQKSGGDITLGELLKKKASEGVKVLMLVWDDRTSVDLLKKDGLMATHDEETENYFQNTDVHCVLCPRNPDDGGSMVQNLQISTMFTHHQKIVVVDSQMPGGGSQQRRIMSFVGGIDLCDGRYDTPFHSLFRTLDTAHHDDFHQPNFTGASIAKGGPREPWHDIHCKLEGPIAWDVLYNFEQRWRKQGGKDLLVQIRDLADIIIPPSPAMFAEDHDAWNVQLFRSIDGGAAFGFPETPEDAAKAGLVSGKDNIIDRSIQDAYIHAIRRAKNFIYIENQYFLGSSYGWKPENITVEDIGALHLIPKELSLKIVSKIEAGERFTVYVVVPMWPEGIPESGSVQAILDWQKRTMEMMYTDISKALQDKGIEADPKIT
;
A
#
# COMPACT_ATOMS: atom_id res chain seq x y z
N MET A 1 -4.06 -23.05 -21.64
CA MET A 1 -3.69 -22.13 -20.54
C MET A 1 -2.86 -22.88 -19.52
N VAL A 2 -1.76 -22.27 -19.10
CA VAL A 2 -0.79 -22.78 -18.13
C VAL A 2 -0.81 -21.86 -16.91
N LEU A 3 -0.63 -22.42 -15.71
CA LEU A 3 -0.47 -21.61 -14.50
C LEU A 3 0.95 -21.06 -14.42
N LEU A 4 1.08 -19.74 -14.51
CA LEU A 4 2.30 -19.03 -14.15
C LEU A 4 2.22 -18.62 -12.68
N HIS A 5 2.70 -19.49 -11.79
CA HIS A 5 2.89 -19.18 -10.37
C HIS A 5 4.38 -19.02 -10.08
N GLY A 6 4.83 -17.77 -9.95
CA GLY A 6 6.26 -17.50 -9.89
C GLY A 6 6.58 -16.03 -10.11
N THR A 7 7.76 -15.77 -10.64
CA THR A 7 8.20 -14.42 -11.01
C THR A 7 8.62 -14.41 -12.46
N LEU A 8 8.06 -13.51 -13.26
CA LEU A 8 8.44 -13.26 -14.64
C LEU A 8 9.38 -12.05 -14.68
N HIS A 9 10.63 -12.29 -15.07
CA HIS A 9 11.55 -11.21 -15.40
C HIS A 9 11.30 -10.83 -16.85
N ALA A 10 10.97 -9.57 -17.10
CA ALA A 10 10.68 -9.06 -18.43
C ALA A 10 11.45 -7.78 -18.69
N THR A 11 12.02 -7.61 -19.88
CA THR A 11 12.58 -6.36 -20.36
C THR A 11 11.88 -5.99 -21.66
N VAL A 12 11.35 -4.77 -21.72
CA VAL A 12 10.81 -4.17 -22.95
C VAL A 12 11.84 -3.16 -23.45
N PHE A 13 12.51 -3.47 -24.55
CA PHE A 13 13.61 -2.66 -25.07
C PHE A 13 13.07 -1.51 -25.91
N GLU A 14 12.57 -1.81 -27.10
CA GLU A 14 12.12 -0.83 -28.07
C GLU A 14 11.06 -1.44 -29.01
N ALA A 15 10.32 -0.58 -29.69
CA ALA A 15 9.54 -0.97 -30.86
C ALA A 15 10.14 -0.33 -32.11
N ASP A 16 10.01 -0.99 -33.26
CA ASP A 16 10.49 -0.50 -34.54
C ASP A 16 9.34 -0.29 -35.52
N SER A 17 9.56 0.58 -36.51
CA SER A 17 8.67 0.76 -37.67
C SER A 17 7.20 1.02 -37.33
N LEU A 18 6.91 1.72 -36.23
CA LEU A 18 5.55 2.14 -35.90
C LEU A 18 5.09 3.21 -36.90
N VAL A 19 4.01 2.94 -37.64
CA VAL A 19 3.42 3.91 -38.58
C VAL A 19 2.45 4.83 -37.86
N GLN A 20 2.55 6.13 -38.09
CA GLN A 20 1.59 7.12 -37.60
C GLN A 20 0.26 6.99 -38.33
N HIS A 21 -0.80 6.49 -37.67
CA HIS A 21 -2.17 6.82 -38.06
C HIS A 21 -2.50 8.26 -37.64
N ASP A 22 -1.86 9.23 -38.28
CA ASP A 22 -2.46 10.57 -38.52
C ASP A 22 -1.75 11.36 -39.63
N ARG A 23 -1.30 10.66 -40.68
CA ARG A 23 -0.75 11.26 -41.90
C ARG A 23 -1.17 10.51 -43.16
N ALA A 24 -2.47 10.32 -43.37
CA ALA A 24 -2.99 9.99 -44.69
C ALA A 24 -4.31 10.70 -44.95
N ALA A 25 -4.29 11.55 -45.97
CA ALA A 25 -5.48 12.13 -46.57
C ALA A 25 -6.46 11.03 -47.00
N GLY A 26 -7.73 11.17 -46.61
CA GLY A 26 -8.80 10.30 -47.09
C GLY A 26 -10.18 10.91 -46.89
N GLY A 27 -10.74 11.53 -47.95
CA GLY A 27 -12.17 11.42 -48.23
C GLY A 27 -13.15 12.54 -47.85
N ALA A 28 -12.77 13.83 -47.74
CA ALA A 28 -13.76 14.92 -47.55
C ALA A 28 -13.74 15.98 -48.67
N PRO A 29 -14.91 16.48 -49.15
CA PRO A 29 -14.98 17.47 -50.23
C PRO A 29 -14.27 18.79 -49.87
N ARG A 30 -13.54 19.34 -50.84
CA ARG A 30 -12.67 20.55 -50.76
C ARG A 30 -13.29 21.80 -50.10
N PHE A 31 -14.61 21.87 -49.95
CA PHE A 31 -15.32 23.05 -49.45
C PHE A 31 -15.37 23.13 -47.91
N PHE A 32 -15.35 21.99 -47.20
CA PHE A 32 -15.34 21.97 -45.72
C PHE A 32 -13.97 22.29 -45.11
N ARG A 33 -12.89 22.17 -45.90
CA ARG A 33 -11.50 22.32 -45.44
C ARG A 33 -11.17 23.75 -45.00
N LYS A 34 -11.69 24.76 -45.70
CA LYS A 34 -11.44 26.18 -45.38
C LYS A 34 -12.17 26.70 -44.15
N LEU A 35 -13.30 26.08 -43.78
CA LEU A 35 -14.09 26.51 -42.64
C LEU A 35 -13.51 25.97 -41.32
N VAL A 36 -12.92 24.77 -41.34
CA VAL A 36 -12.29 24.14 -40.16
C VAL A 36 -10.86 24.67 -39.95
N GLU A 37 -10.09 24.92 -41.02
CA GLU A 37 -8.75 25.51 -40.92
C GLU A 37 -8.78 26.92 -40.29
N ASN A 38 -9.79 27.74 -40.60
CA ASN A 38 -9.93 29.08 -40.00
C ASN A 38 -10.40 29.06 -38.54
N ILE A 39 -11.12 28.02 -38.11
CA ILE A 39 -11.55 27.88 -36.70
C ILE A 39 -10.38 27.35 -35.84
N GLN A 40 -9.48 26.54 -36.40
CA GLN A 40 -8.30 26.01 -35.69
C GLN A 40 -7.18 27.05 -35.51
N GLU A 41 -7.04 28.05 -36.38
CA GLU A 41 -6.08 29.15 -36.17
C GLU A 41 -6.55 30.19 -35.15
N THR A 42 -7.85 30.28 -34.88
CA THR A 42 -8.42 31.29 -33.96
C THR A 42 -8.47 30.81 -32.50
N VAL A 43 -8.36 29.50 -32.26
CA VAL A 43 -8.41 28.87 -30.94
C VAL A 43 -7.13 28.03 -30.79
N GLY A 44 -6.10 28.57 -30.14
CA GLY A 44 -4.74 28.02 -30.12
C GLY A 44 -4.58 26.60 -29.53
N VAL A 45 -5.06 25.58 -30.23
CA VAL A 45 -4.89 24.16 -29.91
C VAL A 45 -3.82 23.59 -30.84
N GLY A 46 -2.57 23.61 -30.38
CA GLY A 46 -1.48 22.91 -31.05
C GLY A 46 -1.72 21.40 -31.06
N LYS A 47 -1.39 20.75 -32.19
CA LYS A 47 -1.41 19.29 -32.34
C LYS A 47 -0.46 18.67 -31.31
N GLY A 48 -0.96 17.77 -30.46
CA GLY A 48 -0.24 17.21 -29.31
C GLY A 48 0.99 16.38 -29.69
N VAL A 49 1.93 16.27 -28.75
CA VAL A 49 3.11 15.40 -28.84
C VAL A 49 2.69 13.95 -28.61
N THR A 50 3.13 13.02 -29.47
CA THR A 50 2.89 11.56 -29.32
C THR A 50 3.51 11.05 -28.02
N LYS A 51 2.76 10.22 -27.27
CA LYS A 51 3.17 9.68 -25.97
C LYS A 51 3.06 8.16 -25.97
N LEU A 52 4.13 7.49 -26.38
CA LEU A 52 4.13 6.04 -26.56
C LEU A 52 4.48 5.29 -25.27
N TYR A 53 3.74 4.23 -25.00
CA TYR A 53 4.07 3.26 -23.95
C TYR A 53 3.66 1.85 -24.36
N ALA A 54 4.29 0.87 -23.72
CA ALA A 54 3.93 -0.53 -23.81
C ALA A 54 3.35 -1.03 -22.49
N THR A 55 2.50 -2.04 -22.58
CA THR A 55 1.93 -2.74 -21.43
C THR A 55 2.14 -4.23 -21.57
N ILE A 56 2.25 -4.91 -20.43
CA ILE A 56 2.44 -6.35 -20.33
C ILE A 56 1.19 -6.93 -19.67
N ASP A 57 0.53 -7.84 -20.37
CA ASP A 57 -0.67 -8.54 -19.90
C ASP A 57 -0.40 -10.06 -19.86
N LEU A 58 -0.87 -10.74 -18.82
CA LEU A 58 -0.98 -12.20 -18.79
C LEU A 58 -2.41 -12.55 -19.18
N GLU A 59 -2.60 -12.97 -20.43
CA GLU A 59 -3.90 -12.92 -21.11
C GLU A 59 -4.55 -11.53 -20.95
N LYS A 60 -5.56 -11.41 -20.09
CA LYS A 60 -6.31 -10.18 -19.89
C LYS A 60 -5.92 -9.42 -18.62
N ALA A 61 -5.04 -9.99 -17.80
CA ALA A 61 -4.61 -9.38 -16.54
C ALA A 61 -3.39 -8.49 -16.76
N ARG A 62 -3.54 -7.18 -16.54
CA ARG A 62 -2.43 -6.22 -16.59
C ARG A 62 -1.42 -6.50 -15.46
N VAL A 63 -0.15 -6.67 -15.84
CA VAL A 63 0.92 -6.95 -14.89
C VAL A 63 2.09 -5.96 -14.95
N GLY A 64 2.21 -5.18 -16.01
CA GLY A 64 3.25 -4.15 -16.15
C GLY A 64 2.91 -3.08 -17.18
N ARG A 65 3.56 -1.93 -17.06
CA ARG A 65 3.46 -0.79 -17.96
C ARG A 65 4.82 -0.09 -17.99
N THR A 66 5.30 0.29 -19.18
CA THR A 66 6.50 1.14 -19.32
C THR A 66 6.15 2.60 -19.07
N ARG A 67 7.15 3.42 -18.78
CA ARG A 67 6.98 4.88 -18.82
C ARG A 67 6.55 5.36 -20.21
N LEU A 68 5.99 6.57 -20.24
CA LEU A 68 5.70 7.29 -21.47
C LEU A 68 7.01 7.79 -22.12
N ILE A 69 7.12 7.63 -23.42
CA ILE A 69 8.17 8.26 -24.24
C ILE A 69 7.51 9.32 -25.11
N GLU A 70 7.99 10.53 -24.96
CA GLU A 70 7.64 11.65 -25.83
C GLU A 70 8.70 11.81 -26.92
N ASN A 71 8.29 12.31 -28.09
CA ASN A 71 9.17 12.74 -29.19
C ASN A 71 9.94 11.64 -29.96
N ASP A 72 9.65 10.36 -29.74
CA ASP A 72 10.11 9.26 -30.61
C ASP A 72 8.93 8.39 -31.11
N PRO A 73 8.16 8.90 -32.08
CA PRO A 73 6.91 8.26 -32.50
C PRO A 73 7.11 7.04 -33.41
N VAL A 74 8.35 6.75 -33.84
CA VAL A 74 8.64 5.67 -34.80
C VAL A 74 9.39 4.53 -34.14
N ASN A 75 10.38 4.84 -33.29
CA ASN A 75 11.23 3.82 -32.66
C ASN A 75 11.35 4.05 -31.14
N PRO A 76 10.25 4.03 -30.39
CA PRO A 76 10.28 4.30 -28.96
C PRO A 76 11.19 3.31 -28.22
N ARG A 77 12.08 3.83 -27.37
CA ARG A 77 13.12 3.08 -26.64
C ARG A 77 12.94 3.16 -25.13
N TRP A 78 12.28 2.17 -24.55
CA TRP A 78 12.00 2.11 -23.11
C TRP A 78 13.18 1.57 -22.30
N TYR A 79 13.83 0.49 -22.74
CA TYR A 79 14.87 -0.20 -21.97
C TYR A 79 14.46 -0.44 -20.51
N GLU A 80 13.23 -0.89 -20.30
CA GLU A 80 12.61 -0.98 -18.98
C GLU A 80 12.44 -2.43 -18.57
N SER A 81 12.92 -2.76 -17.36
CA SER A 81 12.90 -4.11 -16.81
C SER A 81 11.91 -4.22 -15.66
N PHE A 82 11.24 -5.36 -15.58
CA PHE A 82 10.17 -5.64 -14.66
C PHE A 82 10.44 -6.96 -13.93
N HIS A 83 10.17 -6.96 -12.61
CA HIS A 83 10.12 -8.16 -11.79
C HIS A 83 8.65 -8.44 -11.46
N ILE A 84 7.98 -9.17 -12.34
CA ILE A 84 6.52 -9.35 -12.29
C ILE A 84 6.18 -10.57 -11.45
N TYR A 85 5.43 -10.38 -10.37
CA TYR A 85 4.86 -11.51 -9.63
C TYR A 85 3.65 -12.08 -10.38
N CYS A 86 3.68 -13.40 -10.61
CA CYS A 86 2.64 -14.10 -11.36
C CYS A 86 1.90 -15.11 -10.47
N ALA A 87 0.59 -15.14 -10.60
CA ALA A 87 -0.31 -16.15 -10.07
C ALA A 87 -1.51 -16.34 -11.04
N HIS A 88 -1.21 -16.47 -12.33
CA HIS A 88 -2.19 -16.31 -13.42
C HIS A 88 -2.27 -17.54 -14.33
N MET A 89 -3.47 -17.87 -14.79
CA MET A 89 -3.65 -18.79 -15.92
C MET A 89 -3.50 -18.02 -17.22
N ALA A 90 -2.56 -18.41 -18.07
CA ALA A 90 -2.32 -17.73 -19.33
C ALA A 90 -1.90 -18.68 -20.46
N SER A 91 -2.26 -18.36 -21.70
CA SER A 91 -1.71 -19.00 -22.90
C SER A 91 -0.69 -18.08 -23.59
N ASN A 92 -0.84 -16.76 -23.44
CA ASN A 92 0.08 -15.77 -23.99
C ASN A 92 0.47 -14.71 -22.95
N VAL A 93 1.72 -14.27 -23.02
CA VAL A 93 2.13 -12.94 -22.54
C VAL A 93 1.90 -11.97 -23.70
N ILE A 94 1.12 -10.92 -23.45
CA ILE A 94 0.68 -9.98 -24.48
C ILE A 94 1.34 -8.62 -24.22
N PHE A 95 1.97 -8.07 -25.25
CA PHE A 95 2.55 -6.73 -25.23
C PHE A 95 1.67 -5.80 -26.04
N THR A 96 1.05 -4.82 -25.40
CA THR A 96 0.18 -3.84 -26.10
C THR A 96 0.87 -2.49 -26.16
N VAL A 97 1.10 -1.97 -27.37
CA VAL A 97 1.66 -0.63 -27.61
C VAL A 97 0.53 0.37 -27.82
N LYS A 98 0.61 1.51 -27.13
CA LYS A 98 -0.44 2.54 -27.12
C LYS A 98 0.16 3.95 -27.20
N ASP A 99 -0.62 4.87 -27.75
CA ASP A 99 -0.35 6.31 -27.77
C ASP A 99 -1.31 7.04 -26.83
N ASP A 100 -0.80 7.64 -25.76
CA ASP A 100 -1.59 8.33 -24.73
C ASP A 100 -1.92 9.78 -25.12
N ASN A 101 -2.87 9.94 -26.03
CA ASN A 101 -3.31 11.26 -26.50
C ASN A 101 -4.27 11.92 -25.49
N PRO A 102 -4.33 13.26 -25.41
CA PRO A 102 -5.17 13.98 -24.44
C PRO A 102 -6.67 13.67 -24.49
N ILE A 103 -7.16 13.13 -25.62
CA ILE A 103 -8.57 12.78 -25.85
C ILE A 103 -8.86 11.31 -25.42
N GLY A 104 -7.81 10.50 -25.24
CA GLY A 104 -7.88 9.09 -24.89
C GLY A 104 -6.75 8.29 -25.54
N ALA A 105 -6.34 7.20 -24.90
CA ALA A 105 -5.26 6.35 -25.41
C ALA A 105 -5.70 5.59 -26.68
N THR A 106 -4.94 5.73 -27.76
CA THR A 106 -5.15 5.00 -29.02
C THR A 106 -4.33 3.71 -29.01
N LEU A 107 -4.95 2.59 -29.38
CA LEU A 107 -4.26 1.31 -29.57
C LEU A 107 -3.44 1.35 -30.87
N ILE A 108 -2.15 1.03 -30.80
CA ILE A 108 -1.30 0.83 -31.99
C ILE A 108 -1.34 -0.64 -32.43
N GLY A 109 -1.19 -1.56 -31.49
CA GLY A 109 -1.28 -2.99 -31.77
C GLY A 109 -0.80 -3.86 -30.61
N ARG A 110 -0.82 -5.18 -30.82
CA ARG A 110 -0.49 -6.20 -29.81
C ARG A 110 0.51 -7.21 -30.37
N ALA A 111 1.49 -7.59 -29.57
CA ALA A 111 2.40 -8.68 -29.86
C ALA A 111 2.21 -9.81 -28.83
N TYR A 112 2.40 -11.06 -29.26
CA TYR A 112 2.06 -12.24 -28.45
C TYR A 112 3.27 -13.16 -28.30
N LEU A 113 3.56 -13.54 -27.05
CA LEU A 113 4.51 -14.59 -26.71
C LEU A 113 3.76 -15.76 -26.07
N PRO A 114 3.71 -16.95 -26.71
CA PRO A 114 3.15 -18.14 -26.09
C PRO A 114 3.85 -18.48 -24.76
N VAL A 115 3.05 -18.76 -23.72
CA VAL A 115 3.56 -19.07 -22.37
C VAL A 115 4.36 -20.38 -22.35
N GLU A 116 4.02 -21.32 -23.22
CA GLU A 116 4.72 -22.61 -23.36
C GLU A 116 6.21 -22.43 -23.69
N GLU A 117 6.62 -21.30 -24.28
CA GLU A 117 8.02 -21.04 -24.61
C GLU A 117 8.86 -20.58 -23.41
N ILE A 118 8.23 -20.15 -22.32
CA ILE A 118 8.92 -19.63 -21.12
C ILE A 118 8.67 -20.47 -19.87
N VAL A 119 7.66 -21.34 -19.86
CA VAL A 119 7.25 -22.10 -18.66
C VAL A 119 8.37 -22.97 -18.08
N ASP A 120 9.25 -23.50 -18.94
CA ASP A 120 10.37 -24.35 -18.53
C ASP A 120 11.56 -23.54 -17.94
N GLY A 121 11.46 -22.21 -17.96
CA GLY A 121 12.44 -21.28 -17.40
C GLY A 121 13.56 -20.87 -18.35
N GLU A 122 13.45 -21.24 -19.62
CA GLU A 122 14.34 -20.75 -20.68
C GLU A 122 14.15 -19.24 -20.91
N GLU A 123 15.25 -18.58 -21.24
CA GLU A 123 15.25 -17.16 -21.55
C GLU A 123 14.90 -16.97 -23.03
N VAL A 124 13.89 -16.15 -23.30
CA VAL A 124 13.50 -15.73 -24.64
C VAL A 124 13.93 -14.29 -24.85
N ASP A 125 14.71 -14.01 -25.88
CA ASP A 125 15.11 -12.66 -26.30
C ASP A 125 14.87 -12.54 -27.81
N ARG A 126 13.81 -11.84 -28.21
CA ARG A 126 13.41 -11.76 -29.62
C ARG A 126 12.55 -10.55 -29.97
N TRP A 127 12.51 -10.28 -31.27
CA TRP A 127 11.56 -9.37 -31.90
C TRP A 127 10.23 -10.09 -32.16
N LEU A 128 9.15 -9.55 -31.62
CA LEU A 128 7.78 -10.01 -31.86
C LEU A 128 7.07 -9.07 -32.82
N GLU A 129 6.34 -9.63 -33.79
CA GLU A 129 5.52 -8.83 -34.69
C GLU A 129 4.33 -8.21 -33.96
N ILE A 130 4.09 -6.92 -34.20
CA ILE A 130 2.93 -6.21 -33.69
C ILE A 130 1.77 -6.44 -34.67
N GLN A 131 0.63 -6.84 -34.12
CA GLN A 131 -0.57 -7.21 -34.86
C GLN A 131 -1.73 -6.28 -34.52
N ASP A 132 -2.63 -6.09 -35.48
CA ASP A 132 -3.90 -5.40 -35.30
C ASP A 132 -4.93 -6.25 -34.51
N GLU A 133 -6.16 -5.77 -34.41
CA GLU A 133 -7.23 -6.48 -33.69
C GLU A 133 -7.66 -7.80 -34.37
N ASP A 134 -7.44 -7.91 -35.69
CA ASP A 134 -7.76 -9.08 -36.52
C ASP A 134 -6.59 -10.08 -36.59
N ARG A 135 -5.51 -9.84 -35.85
CA ARG A 135 -4.24 -10.60 -35.86
C ARG A 135 -3.46 -10.56 -37.17
N ASN A 136 -3.65 -9.51 -37.97
CA ASN A 136 -2.78 -9.25 -39.11
C ASN A 136 -1.60 -8.36 -38.67
N PRO A 137 -0.42 -8.47 -39.32
CA PRO A 137 0.68 -7.53 -39.08
C PRO A 137 0.20 -6.09 -39.24
N VAL A 138 0.57 -5.19 -38.30
CA VAL A 138 0.21 -3.77 -38.42
C VAL A 138 0.84 -3.14 -39.66
N GLU A 139 0.22 -2.07 -40.16
CA GLU A 139 0.75 -1.30 -41.30
C GLU A 139 2.19 -0.85 -41.02
N GLY A 140 3.11 -1.11 -41.96
CA GLY A 140 4.55 -0.85 -41.80
C GLY A 140 5.36 -1.99 -41.15
N GLY A 141 4.71 -3.06 -40.70
CA GLY A 141 5.38 -4.28 -40.21
C GLY A 141 6.12 -4.08 -38.88
N GLY A 142 5.59 -3.22 -38.01
CA GLY A 142 6.21 -2.90 -36.72
C GLY A 142 6.41 -4.11 -35.81
N LYS A 143 7.52 -4.11 -35.08
CA LYS A 143 7.89 -5.17 -34.14
C LYS A 143 8.28 -4.58 -32.79
N ILE A 144 8.23 -5.40 -31.75
CA ILE A 144 8.68 -5.05 -30.41
C ILE A 144 9.76 -6.02 -29.94
N HIS A 145 10.87 -5.48 -29.45
CA HIS A 145 11.98 -6.25 -28.90
C HIS A 145 11.76 -6.46 -27.40
N VAL A 146 11.64 -7.72 -27.01
CA VAL A 146 11.38 -8.11 -25.62
C VAL A 146 12.28 -9.25 -25.19
N LYS A 147 12.57 -9.28 -23.89
CA LYS A 147 13.27 -10.38 -23.24
C LYS A 147 12.47 -10.86 -22.03
N LEU A 148 12.30 -12.17 -21.90
CA LEU A 148 11.48 -12.80 -20.87
C LEU A 148 12.18 -14.04 -20.29
N GLN A 149 12.08 -14.21 -18.98
CA GLN A 149 12.44 -15.44 -18.30
C GLN A 149 11.52 -15.66 -17.10
N PHE A 150 10.88 -16.83 -17.04
CA PHE A 150 9.99 -17.18 -15.94
C PHE A 150 10.71 -18.05 -14.90
N PHE A 151 10.48 -17.73 -13.63
CA PHE A 151 10.98 -18.49 -12.49
C PHE A 151 9.79 -19.00 -11.68
N ASP A 152 9.53 -20.29 -11.79
CA ASP A 152 8.52 -20.97 -10.97
C ASP A 152 8.80 -20.76 -9.46
N VAL A 153 7.75 -20.61 -8.65
CA VAL A 153 7.89 -20.37 -7.21
C VAL A 153 8.80 -21.39 -6.50
N THR A 154 8.85 -22.64 -6.96
CA THR A 154 9.66 -23.69 -6.36
C THR A 154 11.17 -23.48 -6.52
N LYS A 155 11.59 -22.59 -7.44
CA LYS A 155 13.00 -22.21 -7.63
C LYS A 155 13.50 -21.26 -6.54
N ASP A 156 12.59 -20.56 -5.84
CA ASP A 156 12.96 -19.71 -4.71
C ASP A 156 13.45 -20.56 -3.53
N LEU A 157 14.61 -20.21 -2.95
CA LEU A 157 15.26 -20.97 -1.88
C LEU A 157 14.43 -21.07 -0.59
N ASN A 158 13.53 -20.11 -0.38
CA ASN A 158 12.67 -19.95 0.78
C ASN A 158 11.22 -20.42 0.54
N TRP A 159 10.82 -20.79 -0.68
CA TRP A 159 9.50 -21.35 -0.96
C TRP A 159 9.16 -22.50 0.00
N ALA A 160 8.00 -22.37 0.67
CA ALA A 160 7.50 -23.32 1.66
C ALA A 160 8.48 -23.70 2.79
N ARG A 161 9.47 -22.85 3.11
CA ARG A 161 10.53 -23.15 4.10
C ARG A 161 10.63 -22.12 5.23
N GLY A 162 9.90 -21.02 5.14
CA GLY A 162 9.93 -19.89 6.06
C GLY A 162 11.24 -19.11 5.98
N ILE A 163 11.54 -18.34 7.02
CA ILE A 163 12.86 -17.74 7.21
C ILE A 163 13.80 -18.85 7.70
N LYS A 164 14.66 -19.36 6.79
CA LYS A 164 15.51 -20.53 7.05
C LYS A 164 16.72 -20.26 7.95
N SER A 165 17.17 -19.02 8.01
CA SER A 165 18.43 -18.63 8.66
C SER A 165 18.39 -17.16 9.07
N SER A 166 19.10 -16.82 10.14
CA SER A 166 19.38 -15.43 10.56
C SER A 166 20.09 -14.60 9.49
N LYS A 167 20.64 -15.25 8.46
CA LYS A 167 21.27 -14.61 7.29
C LYS A 167 20.29 -14.23 6.17
N TYR A 168 18.98 -14.43 6.34
CA TYR A 168 17.99 -14.01 5.33
C TYR A 168 18.20 -12.54 4.93
N PRO A 169 18.31 -12.22 3.63
CA PRO A 169 18.71 -10.89 3.18
C PRO A 169 17.58 -9.84 3.25
N GLY A 170 16.33 -10.27 3.45
CA GLY A 170 15.15 -9.42 3.28
C GLY A 170 14.39 -9.74 2.00
N VAL A 171 13.28 -9.06 1.80
CA VAL A 171 12.52 -9.08 0.54
C VAL A 171 13.36 -8.33 -0.52
N PRO A 172 13.59 -8.93 -1.70
CA PRO A 172 14.34 -8.29 -2.78
C PRO A 172 13.51 -7.24 -3.50
N TYR A 173 14.16 -6.39 -4.29
CA TYR A 173 13.51 -5.37 -5.12
C TYR A 173 12.59 -4.44 -4.31
N THR A 174 13.15 -3.79 -3.30
CA THR A 174 12.41 -2.83 -2.47
C THR A 174 13.26 -1.61 -2.22
N PHE A 175 12.62 -0.44 -2.15
CA PHE A 175 13.30 0.83 -1.89
C PHE A 175 14.09 0.84 -0.57
N PHE A 176 13.51 0.29 0.51
CA PHE A 176 14.21 0.13 1.79
C PHE A 176 14.74 -1.30 1.96
N PRO A 177 16.04 -1.49 2.25
CA PRO A 177 16.58 -2.81 2.55
C PRO A 177 16.24 -3.23 3.98
N GLN A 178 16.39 -4.52 4.28
CA GLN A 178 16.26 -5.03 5.64
C GLN A 178 17.36 -4.46 6.56
N ARG A 179 16.95 -4.01 7.74
CA ARG A 179 17.80 -3.52 8.84
C ARG A 179 17.96 -4.60 9.90
N ARG A 180 19.14 -4.66 10.53
CA ARG A 180 19.47 -5.59 11.62
C ARG A 180 19.67 -4.86 12.94
N GLY A 181 19.62 -5.59 14.05
CA GLY A 181 19.83 -5.02 15.39
C GLY A 181 18.73 -4.02 15.77
N CYS A 182 17.53 -4.20 15.22
CA CYS A 182 16.37 -3.40 15.56
C CYS A 182 15.68 -3.96 16.80
N LYS A 183 14.71 -3.22 17.33
CA LYS A 183 13.75 -3.72 18.31
C LYS A 183 12.35 -3.30 17.89
N VAL A 184 11.40 -4.23 18.01
CA VAL A 184 9.99 -3.99 17.73
C VAL A 184 9.19 -4.21 18.99
N SER A 185 8.37 -3.24 19.39
CA SER A 185 7.31 -3.47 20.39
C SER A 185 5.99 -3.61 19.63
N LEU A 186 5.34 -4.75 19.79
CA LEU A 186 4.04 -5.03 19.17
C LEU A 186 2.93 -4.59 20.12
N PHE A 187 1.94 -3.88 19.59
CA PHE A 187 0.79 -3.41 20.34
C PHE A 187 -0.49 -4.10 19.88
N GLN A 188 -1.20 -4.66 20.85
CA GLN A 188 -2.58 -5.10 20.70
C GLN A 188 -3.47 -3.98 21.26
N ASP A 189 -4.29 -3.39 20.39
CA ASP A 189 -5.14 -2.23 20.67
C ASP A 189 -4.34 -0.98 21.11
N ALA A 190 -5.07 0.10 21.37
CA ALA A 190 -4.47 1.33 21.89
C ALA A 190 -3.92 1.16 23.32
N HIS A 191 -4.57 0.30 24.12
CA HIS A 191 -4.21 0.06 25.52
C HIS A 191 -4.47 -1.38 25.96
N VAL A 192 -3.59 -1.94 26.79
CA VAL A 192 -3.79 -3.24 27.43
C VAL A 192 -3.84 -3.07 28.95
N PRO A 193 -4.95 -3.41 29.61
CA PRO A 193 -5.08 -3.36 31.06
C PRO A 193 -4.11 -4.32 31.77
N ASP A 194 -3.78 -3.98 33.02
CA ASP A 194 -2.98 -4.87 33.86
C ASP A 194 -3.68 -6.22 34.06
N LYS A 195 -2.88 -7.29 34.03
CA LYS A 195 -3.32 -8.68 34.25
C LYS A 195 -4.39 -9.17 33.24
N PHE A 196 -4.46 -8.58 32.04
CA PHE A 196 -5.30 -9.09 30.96
C PHE A 196 -4.70 -10.36 30.32
N VAL A 197 -3.42 -10.29 29.96
CA VAL A 197 -2.76 -11.37 29.22
C VAL A 197 -2.46 -12.56 30.15
N PRO A 198 -2.86 -13.79 29.80
CA PRO A 198 -2.47 -14.98 30.55
C PRO A 198 -0.96 -15.21 30.46
N GLN A 199 -0.46 -16.12 31.28
CA GLN A 199 0.95 -16.50 31.22
C GLN A 199 1.24 -17.25 29.92
N ILE A 200 1.98 -16.63 29.01
CA ILE A 200 2.39 -17.22 27.74
C ILE A 200 3.92 -17.36 27.75
N PRO A 201 4.47 -18.58 27.90
CA PRO A 201 5.92 -18.78 28.00
C PRO A 201 6.61 -18.56 26.65
N LEU A 202 7.76 -17.88 26.69
CA LEU A 202 8.65 -17.62 25.55
C LEU A 202 9.90 -18.52 25.63
N SER A 203 10.70 -18.52 24.56
CA SER A 203 11.88 -19.39 24.42
C SER A 203 12.97 -19.15 25.46
N ASP A 204 13.05 -17.95 26.04
CA ASP A 204 13.99 -17.58 27.09
C ASP A 204 13.46 -17.86 28.51
N SER A 205 12.38 -18.63 28.62
CA SER A 205 11.65 -18.93 29.86
C SER A 205 11.01 -17.70 30.54
N LYS A 206 11.04 -16.52 29.91
CA LYS A 206 10.20 -15.39 30.34
C LYS A 206 8.77 -15.60 29.86
N SER A 207 7.83 -14.88 30.46
CA SER A 207 6.46 -14.81 29.98
C SER A 207 6.32 -13.60 29.06
N TYR A 208 5.47 -13.70 28.04
CA TYR A 208 5.12 -12.55 27.20
C TYR A 208 4.52 -11.44 28.07
N GLU A 209 5.01 -10.23 27.85
CA GLU A 209 4.51 -9.02 28.50
C GLU A 209 3.91 -8.09 27.45
N PRO A 210 2.64 -7.68 27.58
CA PRO A 210 2.03 -6.76 26.63
C PRO A 210 2.61 -5.36 26.76
N HIS A 211 2.88 -4.73 25.62
CA HIS A 211 3.15 -3.31 25.51
C HIS A 211 1.84 -2.52 25.35
N ARG A 212 1.86 -1.20 25.57
CA ARG A 212 0.66 -0.34 25.58
C ARG A 212 0.87 0.83 24.62
N CYS A 213 0.13 0.86 23.52
CA CYS A 213 0.41 1.73 22.37
C CYS A 213 0.38 3.21 22.76
N TRP A 214 -0.76 3.69 23.24
CA TRP A 214 -0.95 5.11 23.51
C TRP A 214 -0.20 5.59 24.76
N GLU A 215 0.08 4.71 25.73
CA GLU A 215 1.03 5.04 26.82
C GLU A 215 2.43 5.30 26.26
N ASP A 216 2.93 4.45 25.37
CA ASP A 216 4.26 4.57 24.75
C ASP A 216 4.34 5.78 23.79
N VAL A 217 3.27 6.07 23.03
CA VAL A 217 3.19 7.26 22.17
C VAL A 217 3.17 8.54 23.02
N PHE A 218 2.41 8.56 24.12
CA PHE A 218 2.38 9.68 25.06
C PHE A 218 3.78 9.96 25.64
N ASP A 219 4.47 8.92 26.11
CA ASP A 219 5.83 9.04 26.62
C ASP A 219 6.81 9.53 25.55
N ALA A 220 6.69 9.02 24.32
CA ALA A 220 7.54 9.40 23.21
C ALA A 220 7.40 10.90 22.86
N ILE A 221 6.17 11.41 22.74
CA ILE A 221 5.90 12.83 22.46
C ILE A 221 6.35 13.71 23.61
N THR A 222 6.04 13.32 24.85
CA THR A 222 6.37 14.10 26.05
C THR A 222 7.89 14.27 26.21
N ASN A 223 8.65 13.21 25.94
CA ASN A 223 10.10 13.16 26.14
C ASN A 223 10.92 13.65 24.94
N ALA A 224 10.29 13.96 23.80
CA ALA A 224 10.96 14.52 22.62
C ALA A 224 11.62 15.87 22.93
N LYS A 225 12.76 16.14 22.29
CA LYS A 225 13.56 17.37 22.48
C LYS A 225 13.92 18.10 21.19
N HIS A 226 13.78 17.46 20.02
CA HIS A 226 14.18 18.05 18.74
C HIS A 226 13.10 17.96 17.67
N LEU A 227 12.43 16.80 17.52
CA LEU A 227 11.43 16.57 16.48
C LEU A 227 10.28 15.69 16.96
N ILE A 228 9.07 16.04 16.51
CA ILE A 228 7.86 15.21 16.56
C ILE A 228 7.20 15.31 15.19
N TYR A 229 7.28 14.25 14.38
CA TYR A 229 6.68 14.20 13.05
C TYR A 229 5.51 13.23 13.04
N VAL A 230 4.35 13.69 12.58
CA VAL A 230 3.11 12.90 12.61
C VAL A 230 2.49 12.85 11.21
N THR A 231 2.10 11.65 10.76
CA THR A 231 1.15 11.51 9.65
C THR A 231 -0.08 10.78 10.13
N GLY A 232 -1.25 11.19 9.67
CA GLY A 232 -2.51 10.54 9.98
C GLY A 232 -3.45 10.59 8.80
N TRP A 233 -4.25 9.54 8.64
CA TRP A 233 -5.45 9.64 7.82
C TRP A 233 -6.44 10.59 8.50
N SER A 234 -6.51 10.52 9.83
CA SER A 234 -7.13 11.54 10.65
C SER A 234 -6.32 11.78 11.91
N VAL A 235 -6.41 13.00 12.44
CA VAL A 235 -5.92 13.35 13.77
C VAL A 235 -7.03 14.13 14.44
N TYR A 236 -7.29 13.87 15.71
CA TYR A 236 -8.26 14.64 16.49
C TYR A 236 -7.57 15.22 17.72
N THR A 237 -7.60 16.55 17.86
CA THR A 237 -6.78 17.26 18.85
C THR A 237 -7.26 17.07 20.29
N GLU A 238 -8.53 16.76 20.49
CA GLU A 238 -9.16 16.72 21.81
C GLU A 238 -9.05 15.36 22.51
N ILE A 239 -8.49 14.33 21.86
CA ILE A 239 -8.29 13.04 22.52
C ILE A 239 -7.24 13.13 23.63
N THR A 240 -7.42 12.33 24.67
CA THR A 240 -6.38 12.02 25.67
C THR A 240 -5.81 10.64 25.41
N LEU A 241 -4.48 10.51 25.51
CA LEU A 241 -3.78 9.25 25.22
C LEU A 241 -3.81 8.26 26.40
N VAL A 242 -3.99 8.74 27.63
CA VAL A 242 -3.93 7.92 28.85
C VAL A 242 -5.25 8.04 29.61
N ARG A 243 -6.07 6.98 29.58
CA ARG A 243 -7.43 7.01 30.16
C ARG A 243 -7.69 5.98 31.27
N ASP A 244 -6.81 4.99 31.46
CA ASP A 244 -7.00 3.97 32.50
C ASP A 244 -6.73 4.55 33.89
N SER A 245 -7.77 4.69 34.70
CA SER A 245 -7.70 5.23 36.06
C SER A 245 -6.75 4.46 36.99
N ARG A 246 -6.43 3.20 36.67
CA ARG A 246 -5.49 2.37 37.44
C ARG A 246 -4.04 2.53 36.99
N ARG A 247 -3.82 3.18 35.84
CA ARG A 247 -2.50 3.37 35.21
C ARG A 247 -2.29 4.83 34.78
N GLN A 248 -2.61 5.74 35.69
CA GLN A 248 -2.43 7.16 35.43
C GLN A 248 -0.95 7.51 35.26
N LYS A 249 -0.68 8.44 34.34
CA LYS A 249 0.65 8.99 34.07
C LYS A 249 0.61 10.49 34.33
N SER A 250 1.71 11.07 34.83
CA SER A 250 1.78 12.50 35.12
C SER A 250 1.50 13.33 33.87
N GLY A 251 0.44 14.13 33.90
CA GLY A 251 -0.02 14.92 32.75
C GLY A 251 -0.70 14.10 31.65
N GLY A 252 -1.13 12.86 31.92
CA GLY A 252 -1.80 11.98 30.95
C GLY A 252 -3.21 12.42 30.57
N ASP A 253 -3.79 13.36 31.31
CA ASP A 253 -5.08 14.02 31.08
C ASP A 253 -5.01 15.17 30.08
N ILE A 254 -3.81 15.56 29.65
CA ILE A 254 -3.63 16.57 28.59
C ILE A 254 -4.16 16.03 27.26
N THR A 255 -4.83 16.89 26.49
CA THR A 255 -5.23 16.55 25.12
C THR A 255 -4.00 16.48 24.22
N LEU A 256 -4.10 15.70 23.13
CA LEU A 256 -3.04 15.60 22.14
C LEU A 256 -2.65 16.97 21.57
N GLY A 257 -3.65 17.82 21.28
CA GLY A 257 -3.46 19.17 20.76
C GLY A 257 -2.62 20.05 21.67
N GLU A 258 -2.98 20.11 22.96
CA GLU A 258 -2.25 20.91 23.95
C GLU A 258 -0.85 20.34 24.23
N LEU A 259 -0.68 19.02 24.22
CA LEU A 259 0.64 18.40 24.31
C LEU A 259 1.54 18.84 23.16
N LEU A 260 1.06 18.77 21.92
CA LEU A 260 1.84 19.17 20.74
C LEU A 260 2.18 20.66 20.74
N LYS A 261 1.23 21.54 21.10
CA LYS A 261 1.48 22.99 21.27
C LYS A 261 2.56 23.25 22.32
N LYS A 262 2.45 22.60 23.48
CA LYS A 262 3.44 22.71 24.56
C LYS A 262 4.83 22.31 24.05
N LYS A 263 4.96 21.14 23.41
CA LYS A 263 6.24 20.67 22.87
C LYS A 263 6.81 21.63 21.83
N ALA A 264 5.98 22.17 20.95
CA ALA A 264 6.41 23.14 19.96
C ALA A 264 6.93 24.43 20.60
N SER A 265 6.22 24.96 21.61
CA SER A 265 6.63 26.16 22.36
C SER A 265 7.93 25.96 23.18
N GLU A 266 8.24 24.72 23.56
CA GLU A 266 9.52 24.33 24.19
C GLU A 266 10.69 24.27 23.18
N GLY A 267 10.43 24.52 21.90
CA GLY A 267 11.42 24.51 20.82
C GLY A 267 11.54 23.20 20.05
N VAL A 268 10.69 22.20 20.32
CA VAL A 268 10.65 20.95 19.55
C VAL A 268 10.02 21.22 18.18
N LYS A 269 10.61 20.72 17.10
CA LYS A 269 10.03 20.87 15.75
C LYS A 269 8.88 19.90 15.56
N VAL A 270 7.65 20.39 15.66
CA VAL A 270 6.42 19.60 15.45
C VAL A 270 5.89 19.80 14.04
N LEU A 271 5.94 18.75 13.21
CA LEU A 271 5.48 18.76 11.83
C LEU A 271 4.41 17.69 11.61
N MET A 272 3.30 18.05 10.96
CA MET A 272 2.20 17.12 10.74
C MET A 272 1.76 17.12 9.26
N LEU A 273 1.58 15.93 8.70
CA LEU A 273 0.94 15.70 7.39
C LEU A 273 -0.35 14.92 7.61
N VAL A 274 -1.46 15.64 7.72
CA VAL A 274 -2.81 15.06 7.87
C VAL A 274 -3.46 14.99 6.50
N TRP A 275 -4.16 13.91 6.17
CA TRP A 275 -4.85 13.82 4.89
C TRP A 275 -5.89 14.95 4.74
N ASP A 276 -5.88 15.61 3.59
CA ASP A 276 -6.85 16.65 3.18
C ASP A 276 -8.09 15.95 2.58
N ASP A 277 -9.15 15.81 3.38
CA ASP A 277 -10.44 15.30 2.91
C ASP A 277 -11.13 16.36 2.05
N ARG A 278 -10.68 16.45 0.79
CA ARG A 278 -11.27 17.33 -0.22
C ARG A 278 -12.67 16.90 -0.66
N THR A 279 -13.26 15.88 -0.04
CA THR A 279 -14.50 15.31 -0.56
C THR A 279 -15.70 16.21 -0.28
N SER A 280 -16.16 16.85 -1.36
CA SER A 280 -17.58 17.12 -1.61
C SER A 280 -18.33 15.85 -2.06
N VAL A 281 -17.80 14.65 -1.79
CA VAL A 281 -18.45 13.38 -2.16
C VAL A 281 -19.43 13.01 -1.05
N ASP A 282 -20.57 13.67 -1.11
CA ASP A 282 -21.72 13.45 -0.23
C ASP A 282 -22.03 11.96 -0.01
N LEU A 283 -21.77 11.08 -0.97
CA LEU A 283 -22.17 9.67 -0.90
C LEU A 283 -21.35 8.86 0.12
N LEU A 284 -20.01 8.86 0.03
CA LEU A 284 -19.15 8.12 0.97
C LEU A 284 -19.23 8.70 2.40
N LYS A 285 -19.37 10.03 2.50
CA LYS A 285 -19.54 10.73 3.77
C LYS A 285 -20.91 10.44 4.39
N LYS A 286 -22.00 10.39 3.59
CA LYS A 286 -23.34 9.98 4.07
C LYS A 286 -23.42 8.50 4.41
N ASP A 287 -22.66 7.65 3.74
CA ASP A 287 -22.57 6.21 4.01
C ASP A 287 -21.77 5.90 5.29
N GLY A 288 -21.09 6.90 5.87
CA GLY A 288 -20.35 6.79 7.13
C GLY A 288 -18.90 6.31 6.99
N LEU A 289 -18.36 6.27 5.77
CA LEU A 289 -17.02 5.74 5.47
C LEU A 289 -15.88 6.77 5.61
N MET A 290 -16.19 8.05 5.82
CA MET A 290 -15.23 9.16 5.84
C MET A 290 -15.52 10.15 6.98
N ALA A 291 -15.24 9.74 8.23
CA ALA A 291 -15.33 10.59 9.41
C ALA A 291 -13.92 11.08 9.83
N THR A 292 -13.47 12.21 9.27
CA THR A 292 -12.18 12.85 9.59
C THR A 292 -12.33 14.22 10.24
N HIS A 293 -11.31 14.63 11.00
CA HIS A 293 -11.19 15.92 11.69
C HIS A 293 -10.04 16.79 11.17
N ASP A 294 -9.71 16.68 9.88
CA ASP A 294 -8.52 17.27 9.27
C ASP A 294 -8.55 18.80 9.22
N GLU A 295 -9.59 19.42 8.67
CA GLU A 295 -9.75 20.89 8.67
C GLU A 295 -9.83 21.47 10.10
N GLU A 296 -10.53 20.79 11.01
CA GLU A 296 -10.62 21.20 12.42
C GLU A 296 -9.24 21.19 13.09
N THR A 297 -8.43 20.17 12.81
CA THR A 297 -7.07 20.03 13.32
C THR A 297 -6.12 21.08 12.76
N GLU A 298 -6.20 21.39 11.45
CA GLU A 298 -5.38 22.45 10.85
C GLU A 298 -5.72 23.81 11.45
N ASN A 299 -7.01 24.13 11.59
CA ASN A 299 -7.48 25.36 12.23
C ASN A 299 -7.02 25.45 13.70
N TYR A 300 -7.06 24.33 14.44
CA TYR A 300 -6.64 24.30 15.85
C TYR A 300 -5.15 24.66 16.05
N PHE A 301 -4.29 24.31 15.10
CA PHE A 301 -2.86 24.63 15.12
C PHE A 301 -2.51 25.91 14.37
N GLN A 302 -3.48 26.56 13.73
CA GLN A 302 -3.26 27.81 13.04
C GLN A 302 -2.69 28.88 14.00
N ASN A 303 -1.66 29.58 13.56
CA ASN A 303 -0.94 30.59 14.35
C ASN A 303 -0.26 30.07 15.63
N THR A 304 0.05 28.77 15.69
CA THR A 304 0.90 28.17 16.72
C THR A 304 2.26 27.75 16.18
N ASP A 305 3.14 27.26 17.04
CA ASP A 305 4.46 26.72 16.65
C ASP A 305 4.38 25.29 16.07
N VAL A 306 3.19 24.68 16.08
CA VAL A 306 2.93 23.39 15.41
C VAL A 306 2.67 23.65 13.93
N HIS A 307 3.38 22.93 13.06
CA HIS A 307 3.21 23.06 11.61
C HIS A 307 2.36 21.91 11.07
N CYS A 308 1.05 22.10 11.05
CA CYS A 308 0.10 21.17 10.46
C CYS A 308 -0.16 21.50 8.99
N VAL A 309 -0.07 20.51 8.11
CA VAL A 309 -0.31 20.65 6.67
C VAL A 309 -1.35 19.62 6.24
N LEU A 310 -2.43 20.11 5.63
CA LEU A 310 -3.40 19.30 4.91
C LEU A 310 -2.78 18.78 3.61
N CYS A 311 -2.72 17.47 3.50
CA CYS A 311 -1.98 16.73 2.49
C CYS A 311 -2.97 16.05 1.53
N PRO A 312 -3.20 16.59 0.33
CA PRO A 312 -4.12 15.98 -0.63
C PRO A 312 -3.52 14.76 -1.30
N ARG A 313 -4.39 13.84 -1.71
CA ARG A 313 -3.97 12.68 -2.49
C ARG A 313 -4.64 12.68 -3.86
N ASN A 314 -3.82 12.85 -4.89
CA ASN A 314 -4.25 12.64 -6.28
C ASN A 314 -3.84 11.22 -6.71
N PRO A 315 -4.75 10.39 -7.24
CA PRO A 315 -4.38 9.10 -7.83
C PRO A 315 -3.52 9.30 -9.08
N ASP A 316 -2.64 8.31 -9.34
CA ASP A 316 -1.80 8.29 -10.53
C ASP A 316 -2.59 7.89 -11.80
N ASP A 317 -3.54 6.97 -11.68
CA ASP A 317 -4.46 6.61 -12.78
C ASP A 317 -5.87 6.38 -12.22
N GLY A 318 -6.79 7.32 -12.46
CA GLY A 318 -8.21 7.19 -12.14
C GLY A 318 -9.08 6.86 -13.36
N GLY A 319 -8.49 6.32 -14.44
CA GLY A 319 -9.23 5.88 -15.63
C GLY A 319 -9.51 7.00 -16.63
N SER A 320 -10.72 7.04 -17.20
CA SER A 320 -11.12 8.07 -18.18
C SER A 320 -11.13 9.48 -17.57
N MET A 321 -11.04 10.55 -18.35
CA MET A 321 -11.03 11.93 -17.83
C MET A 321 -12.23 12.26 -16.92
N VAL A 322 -13.42 11.71 -17.22
CA VAL A 322 -14.64 11.89 -16.41
C VAL A 322 -14.56 11.09 -15.10
N GLN A 323 -14.00 9.88 -15.17
CA GLN A 323 -13.81 9.01 -14.01
C GLN A 323 -12.70 9.54 -13.09
N ASN A 324 -11.62 10.08 -13.65
CA ASN A 324 -10.57 10.79 -12.92
C ASN A 324 -11.14 11.95 -12.09
N LEU A 325 -12.07 12.74 -12.63
CA LEU A 325 -12.66 13.87 -11.91
C LEU A 325 -13.52 13.43 -10.71
N GLN A 326 -14.14 12.25 -10.80
CA GLN A 326 -14.95 11.66 -9.71
C GLN A 326 -14.08 10.91 -8.69
N ILE A 327 -12.98 10.28 -9.13
CA ILE A 327 -12.09 9.44 -8.32
C ILE A 327 -10.92 10.24 -7.71
N SER A 328 -10.56 11.41 -8.27
CA SER A 328 -9.42 12.20 -7.81
C SER A 328 -9.52 12.66 -6.34
N THR A 329 -10.73 12.64 -5.79
CA THR A 329 -11.01 12.96 -4.39
C THR A 329 -11.19 11.73 -3.49
N MET A 330 -11.18 10.50 -4.05
CA MET A 330 -11.51 9.27 -3.30
C MET A 330 -10.30 8.56 -2.69
N PHE A 331 -9.08 8.78 -3.21
CA PHE A 331 -7.87 8.20 -2.63
C PHE A 331 -7.37 9.05 -1.46
N THR A 332 -6.78 8.39 -0.47
CA THR A 332 -6.36 9.05 0.78
C THR A 332 -4.89 8.83 1.07
N HIS A 333 -4.31 9.73 1.88
CA HIS A 333 -3.06 9.41 2.57
C HIS A 333 -3.38 8.60 3.82
N HIS A 334 -3.18 7.28 3.76
CA HIS A 334 -3.60 6.38 4.84
C HIS A 334 -2.50 6.00 5.85
N GLN A 335 -1.31 6.59 5.73
CA GLN A 335 -0.18 6.31 6.63
C GLN A 335 -0.43 6.90 8.03
N LYS A 336 -0.37 6.05 9.07
CA LYS A 336 -0.36 6.47 10.49
C LYS A 336 1.05 6.36 11.03
N ILE A 337 1.70 7.49 11.26
CA ILE A 337 3.11 7.57 11.64
C ILE A 337 3.28 8.54 12.80
N VAL A 338 4.10 8.15 13.78
CA VAL A 338 4.72 9.09 14.74
C VAL A 338 6.21 8.85 14.72
N VAL A 339 7.02 9.90 14.54
CA VAL A 339 8.48 9.85 14.64
C VAL A 339 8.95 10.87 15.65
N VAL A 340 9.80 10.45 16.59
CA VAL A 340 10.39 11.33 17.60
C VAL A 340 11.88 11.07 17.77
N ASP A 341 12.58 12.06 18.30
CA ASP A 341 13.86 11.81 18.96
C ASP A 341 13.64 11.32 20.40
N SER A 342 14.35 10.29 20.82
CA SER A 342 14.25 9.66 22.14
C SER A 342 15.62 9.47 22.76
N GLN A 343 15.70 9.43 24.09
CA GLN A 343 16.95 9.21 24.81
C GLN A 343 17.54 7.83 24.47
N MET A 344 18.87 7.74 24.43
CA MET A 344 19.55 6.46 24.30
C MET A 344 19.32 5.56 25.53
N PRO A 345 19.14 4.24 25.35
CA PRO A 345 19.16 3.29 26.46
C PRO A 345 20.53 3.30 27.15
N GLY A 346 20.55 3.37 28.49
CA GLY A 346 21.79 3.45 29.30
C GLY A 346 22.08 4.87 29.77
N GLY A 347 21.52 5.23 30.94
CA GLY A 347 21.32 6.61 31.46
C GLY A 347 22.55 7.47 31.78
N GLY A 348 23.69 7.28 31.10
CA GLY A 348 24.88 8.11 31.22
C GLY A 348 25.11 9.07 30.04
N SER A 349 24.49 8.87 28.88
CA SER A 349 24.69 9.70 27.69
C SER A 349 23.56 10.72 27.51
N GLN A 350 23.92 11.96 27.15
CA GLN A 350 22.97 12.99 26.68
C GLN A 350 22.54 12.74 25.22
N GLN A 351 23.09 11.72 24.57
CA GLN A 351 22.77 11.37 23.20
C GLN A 351 21.35 10.82 23.05
N ARG A 352 20.81 11.04 21.87
CA ARG A 352 19.46 10.70 21.45
C ARG A 352 19.50 9.87 20.18
N ARG A 353 18.40 9.22 19.88
CA ARG A 353 18.19 8.36 18.71
C ARG A 353 16.80 8.60 18.15
N ILE A 354 16.55 8.10 16.95
CA ILE A 354 15.20 8.13 16.37
C ILE A 354 14.40 6.91 16.82
N MET A 355 13.12 7.15 17.10
CA MET A 355 12.10 6.15 17.41
C MET A 355 10.88 6.44 16.54
N SER A 356 10.22 5.41 16.04
CA SER A 356 9.07 5.58 15.14
C SER A 356 7.94 4.60 15.47
N PHE A 357 6.73 4.97 15.10
CA PHE A 357 5.52 4.18 15.28
C PHE A 357 4.82 4.06 13.92
N VAL A 358 4.34 2.86 13.59
CA VAL A 358 3.55 2.57 12.39
C VAL A 358 2.50 1.51 12.72
N GLY A 359 1.33 1.55 12.08
CA GLY A 359 0.27 0.58 12.31
C GLY A 359 -1.08 1.00 11.75
N GLY A 360 -2.16 0.43 12.28
CA GLY A 360 -3.55 0.77 11.92
C GLY A 360 -4.16 1.91 12.74
N ILE A 361 -3.64 2.16 13.94
CA ILE A 361 -4.21 3.13 14.88
C ILE A 361 -3.82 4.59 14.54
N ASP A 362 -4.78 5.40 14.08
CA ASP A 362 -4.66 6.86 14.00
C ASP A 362 -4.75 7.51 15.40
N LEU A 363 -4.23 8.73 15.53
CA LEU A 363 -4.38 9.55 16.73
C LEU A 363 -5.68 10.38 16.65
N CYS A 364 -6.83 9.70 16.59
CA CYS A 364 -8.14 10.33 16.55
C CYS A 364 -9.17 9.61 17.44
N ASP A 365 -10.39 10.13 17.43
CA ASP A 365 -11.57 9.63 18.13
C ASP A 365 -11.91 8.17 17.76
N GLY A 366 -12.55 7.46 18.68
CA GLY A 366 -12.97 6.07 18.53
C GLY A 366 -11.88 5.02 18.69
N ARG A 367 -10.60 5.39 18.50
CA ARG A 367 -9.46 4.45 18.42
C ARG A 367 -8.95 3.99 19.79
N TYR A 368 -9.24 4.72 20.86
CA TYR A 368 -8.92 4.25 22.20
C TYR A 368 -9.80 3.06 22.54
N ASP A 369 -9.20 1.88 22.70
CA ASP A 369 -9.88 0.72 23.23
C ASP A 369 -8.88 -0.20 23.94
N THR A 370 -9.44 -1.24 24.54
CA THR A 370 -8.72 -2.33 25.18
C THR A 370 -9.25 -3.66 24.67
N PRO A 371 -8.53 -4.78 24.88
CA PRO A 371 -9.00 -6.10 24.52
C PRO A 371 -10.34 -6.53 25.16
N PHE A 372 -10.90 -5.76 26.09
CA PHE A 372 -12.24 -5.99 26.62
C PHE A 372 -13.37 -5.57 25.66
N HIS A 373 -13.09 -4.66 24.72
CA HIS A 373 -14.01 -4.22 23.67
C HIS A 373 -15.45 -4.01 24.15
N SER A 374 -15.59 -3.22 25.21
CA SER A 374 -16.87 -3.03 25.88
C SER A 374 -17.86 -2.25 24.98
N LEU A 375 -19.04 -2.82 24.76
CA LEU A 375 -20.12 -2.18 24.02
C LEU A 375 -20.83 -1.05 24.83
N PHE A 376 -20.92 -1.21 26.16
CA PHE A 376 -21.78 -0.37 27.02
C PHE A 376 -21.14 0.09 28.33
N ARG A 377 -20.20 -0.69 28.89
CA ARG A 377 -19.71 -0.54 30.27
C ARG A 377 -18.64 0.55 30.44
N THR A 378 -18.25 1.18 29.35
CA THR A 378 -17.21 2.22 29.31
C THR A 378 -17.75 3.58 28.85
N LEU A 379 -19.05 3.65 28.57
CA LEU A 379 -19.77 4.83 28.10
C LEU A 379 -19.90 5.94 29.16
N ASP A 380 -19.68 5.61 30.43
CA ASP A 380 -19.63 6.54 31.57
C ASP A 380 -18.20 6.75 32.09
N THR A 381 -17.20 6.22 31.38
CA THR A 381 -15.78 6.32 31.74
C THR A 381 -14.93 6.70 30.53
N ALA A 382 -14.06 5.80 30.04
CA ALA A 382 -13.04 6.11 29.03
C ALA A 382 -13.59 6.50 27.65
N HIS A 383 -14.87 6.22 27.38
CA HIS A 383 -15.55 6.48 26.11
C HIS A 383 -16.72 7.46 26.24
N HIS A 384 -16.88 8.13 27.38
CA HIS A 384 -17.96 9.11 27.56
C HIS A 384 -17.84 10.27 26.57
N ASP A 385 -16.64 10.83 26.47
CA ASP A 385 -16.29 11.93 25.56
C ASP A 385 -15.64 11.44 24.25
N ASP A 386 -15.71 10.13 23.98
CA ASP A 386 -15.11 9.47 22.81
C ASP A 386 -15.99 8.32 22.31
N PHE A 387 -17.28 8.62 22.14
CA PHE A 387 -18.29 7.69 21.64
C PHE A 387 -18.25 7.63 20.12
N HIS A 388 -17.87 6.46 19.59
CA HIS A 388 -17.79 6.19 18.16
C HIS A 388 -18.80 5.12 17.74
N GLN A 389 -19.68 5.44 16.79
CA GLN A 389 -20.67 4.52 16.23
C GLN A 389 -21.21 5.04 14.87
N PRO A 390 -20.48 4.84 13.77
CA PRO A 390 -20.87 5.33 12.44
C PRO A 390 -21.88 4.41 11.73
N ASN A 391 -22.15 3.22 12.26
CA ASN A 391 -23.02 2.24 11.60
C ASN A 391 -24.53 2.55 11.75
N PHE A 392 -24.90 3.47 12.65
CA PHE A 392 -26.28 3.88 12.87
C PHE A 392 -26.48 5.38 12.66
N THR A 393 -27.46 5.74 11.86
CA THR A 393 -27.83 7.15 11.65
C THR A 393 -28.23 7.81 12.96
N GLY A 394 -27.52 8.88 13.32
CA GLY A 394 -27.81 9.66 14.52
C GLY A 394 -27.48 8.95 15.83
N ALA A 395 -26.55 7.99 15.84
CA ALA A 395 -25.96 7.47 17.06
C ALA A 395 -25.36 8.60 17.90
N SER A 396 -25.53 8.54 19.22
CA SER A 396 -24.90 9.49 20.14
C SER A 396 -24.87 8.92 21.55
N ILE A 397 -23.90 9.37 22.34
CA ILE A 397 -23.76 8.95 23.74
C ILE A 397 -25.04 9.17 24.56
N ALA A 398 -25.78 10.26 24.28
CA ALA A 398 -27.04 10.58 24.96
C ALA A 398 -28.17 9.56 24.69
N LYS A 399 -28.12 8.85 23.56
CA LYS A 399 -29.05 7.76 23.23
C LYS A 399 -28.59 6.39 23.76
N GLY A 400 -27.37 6.32 24.28
CA GLY A 400 -26.74 5.08 24.74
C GLY A 400 -25.99 4.33 23.63
N GLY A 401 -25.51 3.14 23.98
CA GLY A 401 -24.75 2.28 23.07
C GLY A 401 -25.58 1.40 22.14
N PRO A 402 -24.95 0.42 21.47
CA PRO A 402 -23.54 0.06 21.63
C PRO A 402 -22.61 1.08 20.95
N ARG A 403 -21.46 1.41 21.58
CA ARG A 403 -20.34 1.96 20.80
C ARG A 403 -19.80 0.87 19.86
N GLU A 404 -19.09 1.25 18.82
CA GLU A 404 -18.29 0.32 18.02
C GLU A 404 -16.92 0.14 18.69
N PRO A 405 -16.60 -1.03 19.28
CA PRO A 405 -15.26 -1.28 19.79
C PRO A 405 -14.21 -1.27 18.68
N TRP A 406 -12.98 -0.92 19.01
CA TRP A 406 -11.89 -0.77 18.04
C TRP A 406 -10.78 -1.77 18.30
N HIS A 407 -10.82 -2.91 17.62
CA HIS A 407 -9.71 -3.87 17.59
C HIS A 407 -8.72 -3.47 16.51
N ASP A 408 -7.45 -3.28 16.87
CA ASP A 408 -6.42 -2.86 15.93
C ASP A 408 -5.00 -3.18 16.42
N ILE A 409 -4.02 -3.12 15.52
CA ILE A 409 -2.62 -3.46 15.77
C ILE A 409 -1.70 -2.28 15.38
N HIS A 410 -0.70 -2.04 16.22
CA HIS A 410 0.32 -1.02 15.97
C HIS A 410 1.70 -1.54 16.38
N CYS A 411 2.78 -0.86 15.98
CA CYS A 411 4.11 -1.19 16.49
C CYS A 411 4.99 0.04 16.69
N LYS A 412 5.94 -0.10 17.62
CA LYS A 412 7.05 0.82 17.85
C LYS A 412 8.32 0.20 17.28
N LEU A 413 9.07 1.02 16.55
CA LEU A 413 10.28 0.66 15.82
C LEU A 413 11.46 1.43 16.38
N GLU A 414 12.51 0.67 16.73
CA GLU A 414 13.75 1.16 17.29
C GLU A 414 14.95 0.56 16.55
N GLY A 415 16.04 1.31 16.46
CA GLY A 415 17.23 0.93 15.67
C GLY A 415 17.15 1.49 14.24
N PRO A 416 17.99 1.02 13.30
CA PRO A 416 18.16 1.67 11.99
C PRO A 416 16.85 1.82 11.20
N ILE A 417 15.88 0.93 11.43
CA ILE A 417 14.56 0.97 10.81
C ILE A 417 13.75 2.25 11.14
N ALA A 418 13.96 2.86 12.31
CA ALA A 418 13.25 4.08 12.69
C ALA A 418 13.62 5.26 11.77
N TRP A 419 14.87 5.29 11.28
CA TRP A 419 15.31 6.28 10.30
C TRP A 419 14.68 6.09 8.92
N ASP A 420 14.30 4.87 8.54
CA ASP A 420 13.60 4.63 7.28
C ASP A 420 12.19 5.24 7.31
N VAL A 421 11.51 5.17 8.46
CA VAL A 421 10.19 5.82 8.67
C VAL A 421 10.32 7.34 8.69
N LEU A 422 11.36 7.87 9.35
CA LEU A 422 11.71 9.28 9.29
C LEU A 422 11.95 9.73 7.85
N TYR A 423 12.74 8.98 7.09
CA TYR A 423 13.03 9.31 5.70
C TYR A 423 11.75 9.29 4.83
N ASN A 424 10.83 8.35 5.06
CA ASN A 424 9.52 8.39 4.42
C ASN A 424 8.78 9.70 4.72
N PHE A 425 8.75 10.14 5.98
CA PHE A 425 8.13 11.43 6.34
C PHE A 425 8.81 12.59 5.62
N GLU A 426 10.15 12.63 5.62
CA GLU A 426 10.90 13.70 4.94
C GLU A 426 10.65 13.73 3.43
N GLN A 427 10.58 12.57 2.77
CA GLN A 427 10.26 12.48 1.34
C GLN A 427 8.88 13.08 1.05
N ARG A 428 7.89 12.79 1.89
CA ARG A 428 6.53 13.36 1.77
C ARG A 428 6.50 14.85 2.08
N TRP A 429 7.19 15.28 3.12
CA TRP A 429 7.26 16.69 3.52
C TRP A 429 7.92 17.54 2.42
N ARG A 430 9.01 17.08 1.81
CA ARG A 430 9.65 17.78 0.68
C ARG A 430 8.73 17.87 -0.54
N LYS A 431 7.84 16.90 -0.73
CA LYS A 431 6.90 16.87 -1.86
C LYS A 431 5.64 17.72 -1.60
N GLN A 432 5.09 17.67 -0.39
CA GLN A 432 3.73 18.17 -0.08
C GLN A 432 3.64 19.02 1.20
N GLY A 433 4.69 19.15 1.99
CA GLY A 433 4.72 19.88 3.28
C GLY A 433 4.89 21.40 3.16
N GLY A 434 5.15 21.92 1.96
CA GLY A 434 5.14 23.35 1.65
C GLY A 434 6.38 24.14 2.08
N LYS A 435 6.76 24.13 3.37
CA LYS A 435 7.89 24.92 3.92
C LYS A 435 9.11 24.05 4.19
N ASP A 436 10.32 24.59 4.04
CA ASP A 436 11.55 23.90 4.43
C ASP A 436 11.77 24.02 5.95
N LEU A 437 11.16 23.10 6.70
CA LEU A 437 11.14 23.09 8.17
C LEU A 437 11.68 21.78 8.77
N LEU A 438 12.16 20.88 7.92
CA LEU A 438 12.76 19.61 8.36
C LEU A 438 14.00 19.90 9.20
N VAL A 439 14.16 19.13 10.28
CA VAL A 439 15.34 19.21 11.13
C VAL A 439 16.53 18.70 10.33
N GLN A 440 17.56 19.52 10.21
CA GLN A 440 18.81 19.13 9.57
C GLN A 440 19.61 18.25 10.55
N ILE A 441 19.35 16.94 10.54
CA ILE A 441 19.95 15.98 11.49
C ILE A 441 21.48 16.01 11.45
N ARG A 442 22.06 16.37 10.29
CA ARG A 442 23.52 16.56 10.14
C ARG A 442 24.08 17.61 11.11
N ASP A 443 23.32 18.66 11.38
CA ASP A 443 23.71 19.74 12.30
C ASP A 443 23.56 19.31 13.77
N LEU A 444 22.89 18.17 14.02
CA LEU A 444 22.68 17.57 15.34
C LEU A 444 23.48 16.27 15.52
N ALA A 445 24.51 16.01 14.71
CA ALA A 445 25.24 14.73 14.73
C ALA A 445 25.90 14.39 16.09
N ASP A 446 26.24 15.40 16.89
CA ASP A 446 26.78 15.22 18.25
C ASP A 446 25.69 14.89 19.30
N ILE A 447 24.42 15.11 18.95
CA ILE A 447 23.26 14.93 19.84
C ILE A 447 22.44 13.71 19.42
N ILE A 448 22.05 13.62 18.15
CA ILE A 448 21.29 12.49 17.58
C ILE A 448 22.28 11.58 16.85
N ILE A 449 22.42 10.36 17.34
CA ILE A 449 23.34 9.38 16.75
C ILE A 449 22.93 9.02 15.32
N PRO A 450 23.86 8.60 14.45
CA PRO A 450 23.52 8.05 13.14
C PRO A 450 22.69 6.76 13.28
N PRO A 451 22.08 6.26 12.19
CA PRO A 451 21.34 5.00 12.20
C PRO A 451 22.15 3.85 12.82
N SER A 452 21.77 3.47 14.04
CA SER A 452 22.56 2.56 14.89
C SER A 452 21.67 1.46 15.47
N PRO A 453 22.20 0.24 15.69
CA PRO A 453 21.48 -0.85 16.35
C PRO A 453 20.94 -0.45 17.73
N ALA A 454 19.70 -0.86 18.02
CA ALA A 454 19.11 -0.76 19.36
C ALA A 454 19.56 -1.91 20.28
N MET A 455 19.96 -3.04 19.68
CA MET A 455 20.43 -4.25 20.36
C MET A 455 21.63 -4.82 19.61
N PHE A 456 22.48 -5.57 20.32
CA PHE A 456 23.56 -6.32 19.68
C PHE A 456 22.97 -7.41 18.76
N ALA A 457 23.68 -7.76 17.68
CA ALA A 457 23.17 -8.72 16.71
C ALA A 457 23.07 -10.16 17.27
N GLU A 458 23.85 -10.44 18.32
CA GLU A 458 23.87 -11.71 19.06
C GLU A 458 22.80 -11.78 20.14
N ASP A 459 22.10 -10.67 20.43
CA ASP A 459 21.00 -10.66 21.38
C ASP A 459 19.80 -11.41 20.79
N HIS A 460 19.26 -12.37 21.55
CA HIS A 460 18.12 -13.16 21.13
C HIS A 460 16.83 -12.32 20.99
N ASP A 461 16.78 -11.15 21.63
CA ASP A 461 15.67 -10.21 21.53
C ASP A 461 15.80 -9.25 20.32
N ALA A 462 16.91 -9.33 19.55
CA ALA A 462 17.14 -8.46 18.40
C ALA A 462 16.27 -8.82 17.19
N TRP A 463 15.80 -7.78 16.49
CA TRP A 463 14.94 -7.91 15.32
C TRP A 463 15.67 -7.55 14.03
N ASN A 464 15.33 -8.28 12.96
CA ASN A 464 15.56 -7.85 11.59
C ASN A 464 14.24 -7.30 11.05
N VAL A 465 14.24 -6.06 10.56
CA VAL A 465 13.02 -5.35 10.16
C VAL A 465 13.26 -4.68 8.82
N GLN A 466 12.24 -4.66 7.95
CA GLN A 466 12.29 -3.99 6.65
C GLN A 466 11.03 -3.15 6.50
N LEU A 467 11.19 -1.90 6.05
CA LEU A 467 10.07 -1.00 5.81
C LEU A 467 9.53 -1.21 4.39
N PHE A 468 8.21 -1.20 4.25
CA PHE A 468 7.52 -1.33 2.97
C PHE A 468 6.47 -0.22 2.83
N ARG A 469 6.15 0.16 1.60
CA ARG A 469 5.16 1.21 1.32
C ARG A 469 4.28 0.92 0.11
N SER A 470 3.20 1.70 0.03
CA SER A 470 2.41 1.96 -1.16
C SER A 470 2.35 3.47 -1.34
N ILE A 471 3.17 4.00 -2.23
CA ILE A 471 3.32 5.45 -2.46
C ILE A 471 3.89 5.69 -3.86
N ASP A 472 3.68 6.87 -4.44
CA ASP A 472 4.22 7.22 -5.76
C ASP A 472 5.02 8.53 -5.74
N GLY A 473 5.66 8.85 -6.86
CA GLY A 473 6.40 10.10 -7.07
C GLY A 473 5.56 11.38 -6.98
N GLY A 474 4.22 11.26 -7.01
CA GLY A 474 3.29 12.36 -6.75
C GLY A 474 3.21 12.73 -5.27
N ALA A 475 3.44 11.75 -4.39
CA ALA A 475 3.36 11.87 -2.94
C ALA A 475 4.73 11.91 -2.23
N ALA A 476 5.79 11.42 -2.86
CA ALA A 476 7.13 11.35 -2.27
C ALA A 476 8.21 11.89 -3.23
N PHE A 477 9.11 12.71 -2.69
CA PHE A 477 10.28 13.21 -3.41
C PHE A 477 11.46 12.22 -3.33
N GLY A 478 12.33 12.22 -4.36
CA GLY A 478 13.63 11.54 -4.31
C GLY A 478 13.61 10.06 -4.66
N PHE A 479 12.63 9.61 -5.46
CA PHE A 479 12.73 8.30 -6.10
C PHE A 479 13.77 8.31 -7.24
N PRO A 480 14.40 7.17 -7.56
CA PRO A 480 15.28 7.04 -8.72
C PRO A 480 14.54 7.41 -10.02
N GLU A 481 15.20 8.15 -10.89
CA GLU A 481 14.64 8.61 -12.18
C GLU A 481 14.99 7.66 -13.34
N THR A 482 16.07 6.88 -13.22
CA THR A 482 16.46 5.95 -14.27
C THR A 482 15.65 4.64 -14.17
N PRO A 483 15.26 4.03 -15.30
CA PRO A 483 14.50 2.78 -15.29
C PRO A 483 15.26 1.62 -14.63
N GLU A 484 16.59 1.60 -14.77
CA GLU A 484 17.45 0.59 -14.18
C GLU A 484 17.45 0.67 -12.65
N ASP A 485 17.63 1.87 -12.09
CA ASP A 485 17.66 2.04 -10.63
C ASP A 485 16.25 1.90 -10.02
N ALA A 486 15.20 2.32 -10.74
CA ALA A 486 13.82 2.06 -10.37
C ALA A 486 13.55 0.55 -10.27
N ALA A 487 13.93 -0.22 -11.30
CA ALA A 487 13.75 -1.67 -11.32
C ALA A 487 14.54 -2.40 -10.21
N LYS A 488 15.76 -1.93 -9.89
CA LYS A 488 16.55 -2.45 -8.74
C LYS A 488 15.87 -2.23 -7.40
N ALA A 489 15.15 -1.12 -7.25
CA ALA A 489 14.35 -0.80 -6.08
C ALA A 489 12.92 -1.39 -6.11
N GLY A 490 12.57 -2.17 -7.16
CA GLY A 490 11.24 -2.74 -7.39
C GLY A 490 10.15 -1.71 -7.64
N LEU A 491 10.53 -0.50 -8.03
CA LEU A 491 9.59 0.54 -8.41
C LEU A 491 9.09 0.25 -9.83
N VAL A 492 7.81 0.55 -10.07
CA VAL A 492 7.15 0.31 -11.36
C VAL A 492 6.59 1.60 -11.94
N SER A 493 6.61 1.73 -13.26
CA SER A 493 6.03 2.91 -13.92
C SER A 493 4.50 2.88 -13.85
N GLY A 494 3.93 3.95 -13.33
CA GLY A 494 2.52 4.27 -13.40
C GLY A 494 2.18 5.00 -14.72
N LYS A 495 1.06 5.73 -14.71
CA LYS A 495 0.68 6.60 -15.82
C LYS A 495 1.56 7.85 -15.83
N ASP A 496 1.62 8.56 -14.71
CA ASP A 496 2.31 9.84 -14.60
C ASP A 496 3.49 9.80 -13.62
N ASN A 497 3.50 8.84 -12.69
CA ASN A 497 4.50 8.74 -11.63
C ASN A 497 5.09 7.33 -11.51
N ILE A 498 6.30 7.26 -10.96
CA ILE A 498 6.89 6.01 -10.47
C ILE A 498 6.15 5.56 -9.19
N ILE A 499 5.92 4.25 -9.03
CA ILE A 499 5.14 3.66 -7.94
C ILE A 499 6.02 2.70 -7.11
N ASP A 500 6.05 2.93 -5.80
CA ASP A 500 6.50 1.97 -4.79
C ASP A 500 5.30 1.12 -4.36
N ARG A 501 5.40 -0.19 -4.59
CA ARG A 501 4.38 -1.21 -4.26
C ARG A 501 4.90 -2.28 -3.30
N SER A 502 5.99 -1.97 -2.59
CA SER A 502 6.72 -2.94 -1.77
C SER A 502 5.89 -3.58 -0.65
N ILE A 503 4.78 -2.99 -0.20
CA ILE A 503 3.82 -3.68 0.70
C ILE A 503 3.27 -4.94 0.02
N GLN A 504 2.76 -4.83 -1.21
CA GLN A 504 2.21 -5.99 -1.93
C GLN A 504 3.27 -7.07 -2.12
N ASP A 505 4.48 -6.66 -2.48
CA ASP A 505 5.60 -7.56 -2.75
C ASP A 505 6.03 -8.31 -1.48
N ALA A 506 6.09 -7.60 -0.34
CA ALA A 506 6.37 -8.21 0.96
C ALA A 506 5.31 -9.24 1.37
N TYR A 507 4.03 -8.96 1.13
CA TYR A 507 2.94 -9.91 1.36
C TYR A 507 3.09 -11.16 0.48
N ILE A 508 3.35 -11.00 -0.82
CA ILE A 508 3.57 -12.12 -1.75
C ILE A 508 4.72 -13.00 -1.25
N HIS A 509 5.87 -12.41 -0.94
CA HIS A 509 7.04 -13.15 -0.43
C HIS A 509 6.77 -13.84 0.91
N ALA A 510 6.01 -13.21 1.81
CA ALA A 510 5.63 -13.80 3.10
C ALA A 510 4.73 -15.03 2.92
N ILE A 511 3.74 -14.95 2.02
CA ILE A 511 2.84 -16.06 1.69
C ILE A 511 3.62 -17.19 1.02
N ARG A 512 4.43 -16.89 -0.01
CA ARG A 512 5.19 -17.90 -0.77
C ARG A 512 6.14 -18.71 0.11
N ARG A 513 6.82 -18.08 1.08
CA ARG A 513 7.70 -18.79 2.01
C ARG A 513 6.96 -19.52 3.13
N ALA A 514 5.67 -19.27 3.35
CA ALA A 514 4.92 -19.85 4.46
C ALA A 514 4.91 -21.39 4.38
N LYS A 515 5.09 -22.04 5.54
CA LYS A 515 5.23 -23.50 5.63
C LYS A 515 4.29 -24.20 6.59
N ASN A 516 3.71 -23.47 7.56
CA ASN A 516 2.88 -24.04 8.63
C ASN A 516 1.47 -23.43 8.62
N PHE A 517 1.37 -22.12 8.82
CA PHE A 517 0.10 -21.42 8.78
C PHE A 517 0.31 -19.94 8.45
N ILE A 518 -0.78 -19.27 8.13
CA ILE A 518 -0.87 -17.81 8.00
C ILE A 518 -2.05 -17.35 8.86
N TYR A 519 -1.87 -16.24 9.57
CA TYR A 519 -2.92 -15.55 10.32
C TYR A 519 -2.97 -14.11 9.81
N ILE A 520 -4.16 -13.66 9.42
CA ILE A 520 -4.41 -12.30 8.90
C ILE A 520 -5.55 -11.69 9.71
N GLU A 521 -5.29 -10.50 10.24
CA GLU A 521 -6.33 -9.55 10.64
C GLU A 521 -6.27 -8.40 9.65
N ASN A 522 -7.39 -8.06 9.00
CA ASN A 522 -7.44 -6.95 8.06
C ASN A 522 -8.84 -6.35 7.98
N GLN A 523 -8.94 -5.04 7.80
CA GLN A 523 -10.22 -4.35 7.58
C GLN A 523 -10.88 -4.80 6.26
N TYR A 524 -10.08 -5.13 5.25
CA TYR A 524 -10.57 -5.57 3.94
C TYR A 524 -9.93 -6.88 3.49
N PHE A 525 -10.73 -7.76 2.91
CA PHE A 525 -10.24 -8.98 2.27
C PHE A 525 -10.90 -9.19 0.90
N LEU A 526 -10.42 -8.45 -0.09
CA LEU A 526 -10.86 -8.52 -1.48
C LEU A 526 -9.66 -8.32 -2.42
N GLY A 527 -9.73 -8.90 -3.61
CA GLY A 527 -8.70 -8.75 -4.64
C GLY A 527 -8.50 -9.99 -5.49
N SER A 528 -7.42 -9.96 -6.28
CA SER A 528 -7.12 -10.93 -7.33
C SER A 528 -8.30 -11.09 -8.30
N SER A 529 -8.91 -9.97 -8.70
CA SER A 529 -10.15 -9.98 -9.48
C SER A 529 -10.03 -10.76 -10.78
N TYR A 530 -8.84 -10.77 -11.40
CA TYR A 530 -8.54 -11.58 -12.60
C TYR A 530 -8.84 -13.09 -12.44
N GLY A 531 -8.91 -13.60 -11.22
CA GLY A 531 -9.28 -14.99 -10.92
C GLY A 531 -10.76 -15.20 -10.60
N TRP A 532 -11.59 -14.15 -10.55
CA TRP A 532 -13.01 -14.25 -10.25
C TRP A 532 -13.80 -14.84 -11.42
N LYS A 533 -14.97 -15.41 -11.11
CA LYS A 533 -15.90 -15.88 -12.13
C LYS A 533 -16.55 -14.68 -12.84
N PRO A 534 -16.71 -14.70 -14.18
CA PRO A 534 -17.35 -13.64 -14.94
C PRO A 534 -18.89 -13.71 -14.87
N GLU A 535 -19.43 -13.84 -13.66
CA GLU A 535 -20.87 -13.94 -13.41
C GLU A 535 -21.44 -12.55 -13.07
N ASN A 536 -22.19 -11.98 -14.01
CA ASN A 536 -22.81 -10.65 -13.95
C ASN A 536 -21.81 -9.49 -13.80
N ILE A 537 -20.53 -9.72 -14.12
CA ILE A 537 -19.47 -8.71 -14.10
C ILE A 537 -18.54 -8.91 -15.30
N THR A 538 -17.92 -7.83 -15.76
CA THR A 538 -16.72 -7.88 -16.59
C THR A 538 -15.52 -7.84 -15.65
N VAL A 539 -14.79 -8.95 -15.52
CA VAL A 539 -13.70 -9.11 -14.53
C VAL A 539 -12.59 -8.09 -14.76
N GLU A 540 -12.34 -7.78 -16.02
CA GLU A 540 -11.30 -6.85 -16.48
C GLU A 540 -11.59 -5.40 -16.04
N ASP A 541 -12.85 -5.04 -15.82
CA ASP A 541 -13.28 -3.70 -15.41
C ASP A 541 -13.14 -3.47 -13.89
N ILE A 542 -12.94 -4.52 -13.09
CA ILE A 542 -12.88 -4.43 -11.62
C ILE A 542 -11.57 -3.77 -11.13
N GLY A 543 -10.45 -4.02 -11.81
CA GLY A 543 -9.16 -3.39 -11.48
C GLY A 543 -8.48 -3.82 -10.16
N ALA A 544 -9.05 -4.74 -9.37
CA ALA A 544 -8.47 -5.22 -8.11
C ALA A 544 -7.41 -6.32 -8.33
N LEU A 545 -6.32 -5.98 -9.03
CA LEU A 545 -5.34 -6.92 -9.59
C LEU A 545 -4.25 -7.39 -8.62
N HIS A 546 -4.26 -6.98 -7.34
CA HIS A 546 -3.26 -7.47 -6.38
C HIS A 546 -3.41 -8.98 -6.13
N LEU A 547 -2.31 -9.64 -5.73
CA LEU A 547 -2.21 -11.10 -5.77
C LEU A 547 -2.55 -11.81 -4.45
N ILE A 548 -2.83 -11.08 -3.37
CA ILE A 548 -2.80 -11.66 -2.01
C ILE A 548 -3.79 -12.83 -1.88
N PRO A 549 -5.08 -12.71 -2.25
CA PRO A 549 -6.02 -13.82 -2.18
C PRO A 549 -5.62 -15.03 -3.04
N LYS A 550 -5.12 -14.79 -4.26
CA LYS A 550 -4.69 -15.87 -5.15
C LYS A 550 -3.43 -16.57 -4.64
N GLU A 551 -2.46 -15.84 -4.11
CA GLU A 551 -1.25 -16.43 -3.49
C GLU A 551 -1.60 -17.28 -2.27
N LEU A 552 -2.58 -16.86 -1.44
CA LEU A 552 -3.05 -17.65 -0.31
C LEU A 552 -3.68 -18.97 -0.76
N SER A 553 -4.61 -18.91 -1.71
CA SER A 553 -5.27 -20.12 -2.24
C SER A 553 -4.28 -21.05 -2.95
N LEU A 554 -3.41 -20.54 -3.81
CA LEU A 554 -2.35 -21.34 -4.46
C LEU A 554 -1.36 -21.93 -3.46
N LYS A 555 -1.04 -21.21 -2.37
CA LYS A 555 -0.23 -21.76 -1.28
C LYS A 555 -0.95 -22.95 -0.63
N ILE A 556 -2.24 -22.82 -0.29
CA ILE A 556 -3.02 -23.94 0.28
C ILE A 556 -3.07 -25.11 -0.71
N VAL A 557 -3.37 -24.85 -1.99
CA VAL A 557 -3.39 -25.87 -3.06
C VAL A 557 -2.06 -26.61 -3.11
N SER A 558 -0.92 -25.92 -3.13
CA SER A 558 0.40 -26.57 -3.17
C SER A 558 0.68 -27.47 -1.96
N LYS A 559 0.08 -27.17 -0.79
CA LYS A 559 0.26 -27.94 0.45
C LYS A 559 -0.68 -29.15 0.49
N ILE A 560 -1.90 -29.02 -0.02
CA ILE A 560 -2.80 -30.15 -0.30
C ILE A 560 -2.12 -31.11 -1.28
N GLU A 561 -1.53 -30.56 -2.34
CA GLU A 561 -0.86 -31.35 -3.37
C GLU A 561 0.32 -32.16 -2.83
N ALA A 562 1.07 -31.57 -1.90
CA ALA A 562 2.20 -32.19 -1.20
C ALA A 562 1.79 -33.10 -0.02
N GLY A 563 0.52 -33.12 0.39
CA GLY A 563 0.07 -33.84 1.58
C GLY A 563 0.62 -33.25 2.89
N GLU A 564 0.90 -31.95 2.92
CA GLU A 564 1.48 -31.26 4.07
C GLU A 564 0.42 -30.40 4.78
N ARG A 565 0.37 -30.50 6.13
CA ARG A 565 -0.55 -29.68 6.91
C ARG A 565 -0.24 -28.19 6.74
N PHE A 566 -1.25 -27.41 6.35
CA PHE A 566 -1.17 -25.96 6.24
C PHE A 566 -2.54 -25.32 6.47
N THR A 567 -2.58 -24.21 7.21
CA THR A 567 -3.85 -23.52 7.51
C THR A 567 -3.74 -22.03 7.32
N VAL A 568 -4.80 -21.39 6.82
CA VAL A 568 -4.89 -19.93 6.72
C VAL A 568 -6.11 -19.48 7.51
N TYR A 569 -5.90 -18.57 8.46
CA TYR A 569 -6.94 -17.94 9.26
C TYR A 569 -7.02 -16.47 8.85
N VAL A 570 -8.23 -16.01 8.53
CA VAL A 570 -8.50 -14.62 8.14
C VAL A 570 -9.61 -14.09 9.02
N VAL A 571 -9.31 -13.03 9.76
CA VAL A 571 -10.24 -12.25 10.57
C VAL A 571 -10.48 -10.92 9.85
N VAL A 572 -11.75 -10.69 9.52
CA VAL A 572 -12.26 -9.45 8.92
C VAL A 572 -13.37 -8.90 9.81
N PRO A 573 -13.66 -7.59 9.76
CA PRO A 573 -14.85 -7.07 10.42
C PRO A 573 -16.11 -7.73 9.85
N MET A 574 -17.19 -7.73 10.64
CA MET A 574 -18.46 -8.33 10.21
C MET A 574 -18.98 -7.67 8.91
N TRP A 575 -18.79 -6.36 8.81
CA TRP A 575 -18.87 -5.55 7.61
C TRP A 575 -17.87 -4.38 7.75
N PRO A 576 -17.40 -3.77 6.65
CA PRO A 576 -16.59 -2.55 6.75
C PRO A 576 -17.40 -1.41 7.35
N GLU A 577 -16.76 -0.62 8.22
CA GLU A 577 -17.34 0.52 8.94
C GLU A 577 -18.26 1.39 8.06
N GLY A 578 -19.47 1.69 8.56
CA GLY A 578 -20.48 2.47 7.85
C GLY A 578 -21.86 1.82 7.91
N ILE A 579 -22.86 2.48 7.34
CA ILE A 579 -24.24 1.94 7.34
C ILE A 579 -24.23 0.65 6.50
N PRO A 580 -24.55 -0.53 7.07
CA PRO A 580 -24.35 -1.80 6.38
C PRO A 580 -25.23 -1.97 5.14
N GLU A 581 -26.39 -1.31 5.09
CA GLU A 581 -27.27 -1.30 3.92
C GLU A 581 -26.85 -0.31 2.82
N SER A 582 -25.82 0.51 3.06
CA SER A 582 -25.33 1.48 2.08
C SER A 582 -24.78 0.80 0.82
N GLY A 583 -24.82 1.51 -0.31
CA GLY A 583 -24.29 0.99 -1.58
C GLY A 583 -22.80 0.67 -1.50
N SER A 584 -22.04 1.50 -0.78
CA SER A 584 -20.60 1.34 -0.62
C SER A 584 -20.25 0.08 0.18
N VAL A 585 -20.90 -0.14 1.34
CA VAL A 585 -20.67 -1.34 2.17
C VAL A 585 -21.10 -2.60 1.43
N GLN A 586 -22.27 -2.58 0.76
CA GLN A 586 -22.76 -3.73 -0.01
C GLN A 586 -21.82 -4.10 -1.18
N ALA A 587 -21.25 -3.11 -1.88
CA ALA A 587 -20.28 -3.37 -2.94
C ALA A 587 -19.00 -4.04 -2.41
N ILE A 588 -18.47 -3.55 -1.29
CA ILE A 588 -17.27 -4.14 -0.66
C ILE A 588 -17.54 -5.58 -0.20
N LEU A 589 -18.71 -5.85 0.38
CA LEU A 589 -19.12 -7.19 0.79
C LEU A 589 -19.28 -8.14 -0.40
N ASP A 590 -19.80 -7.68 -1.55
CA ASP A 590 -19.86 -8.51 -2.76
C ASP A 590 -18.46 -8.84 -3.29
N TRP A 591 -17.54 -7.88 -3.27
CA TRP A 591 -16.15 -8.11 -3.69
C TRP A 591 -15.43 -9.09 -2.77
N GLN A 592 -15.62 -8.96 -1.45
CA GLN A 592 -15.12 -9.92 -0.47
C GLN A 592 -15.69 -11.33 -0.72
N LYS A 593 -17.00 -11.44 -0.97
CA LYS A 593 -17.66 -12.71 -1.29
C LYS A 593 -17.04 -13.36 -2.53
N ARG A 594 -16.84 -12.61 -3.62
CA ARG A 594 -16.25 -13.13 -4.88
C ARG A 594 -14.81 -13.58 -4.68
N THR A 595 -14.03 -12.83 -3.90
CA THR A 595 -12.68 -13.24 -3.51
C THR A 595 -12.67 -14.54 -2.73
N MET A 596 -13.56 -14.70 -1.72
CA MET A 596 -13.69 -15.95 -0.97
C MET A 596 -14.14 -17.10 -1.87
N GLU A 597 -15.10 -16.88 -2.77
CA GLU A 597 -15.59 -17.89 -3.71
C GLU A 597 -14.48 -18.39 -4.64
N MET A 598 -13.66 -17.49 -5.19
CA MET A 598 -12.49 -17.84 -5.98
C MET A 598 -11.55 -18.75 -5.17
N MET A 599 -11.17 -18.34 -3.95
CA MET A 599 -10.24 -19.11 -3.13
C MET A 599 -10.77 -20.49 -2.76
N TYR A 600 -12.03 -20.58 -2.32
CA TYR A 600 -12.64 -21.87 -1.96
C TYR A 600 -12.83 -22.78 -3.18
N THR A 601 -13.03 -22.21 -4.38
CA THR A 601 -13.08 -23.00 -5.62
C THR A 601 -11.73 -23.65 -5.90
N ASP A 602 -10.63 -22.91 -5.78
CA ASP A 602 -9.27 -23.45 -5.97
C ASP A 602 -8.98 -24.60 -4.97
N ILE A 603 -9.29 -24.38 -3.69
CA ILE A 603 -9.06 -25.35 -2.61
C ILE A 603 -9.91 -26.61 -2.82
N SER A 604 -11.19 -26.44 -3.12
CA SER A 604 -12.12 -27.56 -3.33
C SER A 604 -11.69 -28.42 -4.52
N LYS A 605 -11.22 -27.79 -5.59
CA LYS A 605 -10.69 -28.50 -6.76
C LYS A 605 -9.45 -29.32 -6.40
N ALA A 606 -8.50 -28.74 -5.65
CA ALA A 606 -7.29 -29.47 -5.23
C ALA A 606 -7.60 -30.67 -4.33
N LEU A 607 -8.58 -30.56 -3.43
CA LEU A 607 -9.06 -31.68 -2.60
C LEU A 607 -9.67 -32.78 -3.47
N GLN A 608 -10.53 -32.42 -4.43
CA GLN A 608 -11.14 -33.36 -5.37
C GLN A 608 -10.10 -34.08 -6.23
N ASP A 609 -9.12 -33.35 -6.78
CA ASP A 609 -8.04 -33.90 -7.60
C ASP A 609 -7.15 -34.89 -6.81
N LYS A 610 -7.08 -34.74 -5.48
CA LYS A 610 -6.41 -35.69 -4.56
C LYS A 610 -7.32 -36.79 -4.01
N GLY A 611 -8.61 -36.78 -4.33
CA GLY A 611 -9.58 -37.72 -3.78
C GLY A 611 -9.78 -37.59 -2.27
N ILE A 612 -9.58 -36.39 -1.72
CA ILE A 612 -9.76 -36.09 -0.30
C ILE A 612 -11.18 -35.59 -0.08
N GLU A 613 -11.99 -36.34 0.66
CA GLU A 613 -13.34 -35.93 1.06
C GLU A 613 -13.27 -35.18 2.40
N ALA A 614 -13.18 -33.85 2.33
CA ALA A 614 -13.08 -33.01 3.53
C ALA A 614 -13.69 -31.62 3.30
N ASP A 615 -14.10 -30.96 4.39
CA ASP A 615 -14.66 -29.60 4.34
C ASP A 615 -13.52 -28.57 4.14
N PRO A 616 -13.50 -27.80 3.04
CA PRO A 616 -12.46 -26.82 2.77
C PRO A 616 -12.35 -25.70 3.82
N LYS A 617 -13.30 -25.60 4.77
CA LYS A 617 -13.28 -24.66 5.90
C LYS A 617 -12.67 -25.21 7.19
N ILE A 618 -12.56 -26.53 7.35
CA ILE A 618 -12.23 -27.19 8.63
C ILE A 618 -10.96 -28.07 8.52
N THR A 619 -10.43 -28.30 7.32
CA THR A 619 -9.24 -29.13 7.05
C THR A 619 -7.91 -28.61 7.55
#